data_AF-A0A2T3Z943-F1
#
_entry.id   AF-A0A2T3Z943-F1
#
_cell.length_a   1.000
_cell.length_b   1.000
_cell.length_c   1.000
_cell.angle_alpha   90.00
_cell.angle_beta   90.00
_cell.angle_gamma   90.00
#
_symmetry.space_group_name_H-M   'P 1'
#
loop_
_entity.id
_entity.type
_entity.pdbx_description
1 polymer ?
#
loop_
_entity_poly.entity_id
_entity_poly.type
_entity_poly.pdbx_seq_one_letter_code
_entity_poly.pdbx_strand_id
1 'polypeptide(L)'
;DVALLLLCMRLVASTPSEPSGNGTRTDTHLATKQGFLSLEMAGVMSVECPEAGLLISLYEINHAIYPSAFLSVGACTRYGQAMGFGGPNALKLRRPYNRSELEESRRLWWAVVLLGIYPF
;
A
#
# COMPACT_ATOMS: atom_id res chain seq x y z
N ASP A 1 -4.02 11.45 4.78
CA ASP A 1 -2.82 10.64 4.60
C ASP A 1 -2.45 9.87 5.85
N VAL A 2 -1.90 10.52 6.89
CA VAL A 2 -1.64 9.93 8.24
C VAL A 2 -2.79 9.07 8.82
N ALA A 3 -4.05 9.51 8.68
CA ALA A 3 -5.20 8.76 9.20
C ALA A 3 -5.41 7.40 8.50
N LEU A 4 -5.10 7.30 7.20
CA LEU A 4 -5.17 6.05 6.45
C LEU A 4 -4.04 5.11 6.88
N LEU A 5 -2.83 5.66 7.06
CA LEU A 5 -1.64 4.94 7.48
C LEU A 5 -1.84 4.31 8.87
N LEU A 6 -2.41 5.07 9.82
CA LEU A 6 -2.80 4.55 11.13
C LEU A 6 -3.85 3.43 11.03
N LEU A 7 -4.80 3.53 10.10
CA LEU A 7 -5.81 2.49 9.84
C LEU A 7 -5.15 1.21 9.29
N CYS A 8 -4.23 1.34 8.34
CA CYS A 8 -3.45 0.22 7.81
C CYS A 8 -2.58 -0.44 8.89
N MET A 9 -1.90 0.36 9.71
CA MET A 9 -1.09 -0.15 10.82
C MET A 9 -1.96 -0.90 11.84
N ARG A 10 -3.15 -0.38 12.17
CA ARG A 10 -4.08 -1.10 13.05
C ARG A 10 -4.56 -2.40 12.41
N LEU A 11 -4.87 -2.41 11.12
CA LEU A 11 -5.31 -3.59 10.37
C LEU A 11 -4.26 -4.72 10.41
N VAL A 12 -2.98 -4.38 10.23
CA VAL A 12 -1.87 -5.33 10.29
C VAL A 12 -1.54 -5.75 11.73
N ALA A 13 -1.66 -4.84 12.69
CA ALA A 13 -1.42 -5.12 14.11
C ALA A 13 -2.53 -5.96 14.76
N SER A 14 -3.75 -5.95 14.22
CA SER A 14 -4.85 -6.83 14.63
C SER A 14 -4.56 -8.28 14.24
N THR A 15 -3.76 -8.95 15.07
CA THR A 15 -3.44 -10.39 15.04
C THR A 15 -4.43 -11.17 15.92
N PRO A 16 -4.57 -12.51 15.73
CA PRO A 16 -5.82 -13.25 15.93
C PRO A 16 -6.10 -13.67 17.38
N SER A 17 -5.83 -12.81 18.37
CA SER A 17 -6.22 -13.06 19.77
C SER A 17 -7.56 -12.45 20.17
N GLU A 18 -8.19 -11.64 19.31
CA GLU A 18 -9.52 -11.12 19.60
C GLU A 18 -10.61 -11.95 18.90
N PRO A 19 -11.58 -12.53 19.64
CA PRO A 19 -12.70 -13.31 19.11
C PRO A 19 -13.76 -12.40 18.46
N SER A 20 -13.32 -11.32 17.81
CA SER A 20 -14.17 -10.38 17.11
C SER A 20 -14.50 -10.99 15.75
N GLY A 21 -15.74 -11.45 15.59
CA GLY A 21 -16.20 -12.19 14.42
C GLY A 21 -15.75 -11.59 13.09
N ASN A 22 -15.51 -12.47 12.11
CA ASN A 22 -14.97 -12.22 10.77
C ASN A 22 -15.53 -10.95 10.04
N GLY A 23 -16.71 -10.46 10.43
CA GLY A 23 -17.32 -9.23 9.91
C GLY A 23 -16.51 -7.95 10.17
N THR A 24 -16.00 -7.73 11.40
CA THR A 24 -15.33 -6.46 11.75
C THR A 24 -14.00 -6.27 11.01
N ARG A 25 -13.26 -7.37 10.80
CA ARG A 25 -11.98 -7.36 10.06
C ARG A 25 -12.15 -7.07 8.58
N THR A 26 -13.27 -7.55 8.01
CA THR A 26 -13.66 -7.31 6.63
C THR A 26 -14.11 -5.85 6.43
N ASP A 27 -14.83 -5.29 7.39
CA ASP A 27 -15.27 -3.88 7.38
C ASP A 27 -14.09 -2.90 7.42
N THR A 28 -13.12 -3.15 8.31
CA THR A 28 -11.90 -2.32 8.40
C THR A 28 -11.02 -2.42 7.16
N HIS A 29 -10.92 -3.60 6.54
CA HIS A 29 -10.20 -3.79 5.28
C HIS A 29 -10.88 -3.03 4.13
N LEU A 30 -12.21 -3.11 4.05
CA LEU A 30 -13.00 -2.38 3.06
C LEU A 30 -12.85 -0.87 3.22
N ALA A 31 -12.95 -0.35 4.44
CA ALA A 31 -12.76 1.07 4.73
C ALA A 31 -11.35 1.54 4.35
N THR A 32 -10.34 0.72 4.61
CA THR A 32 -8.94 1.00 4.23
C THR A 32 -8.78 1.05 2.72
N LYS A 33 -9.38 0.11 1.98
CA LYS A 33 -9.37 0.13 0.51
C LYS A 33 -10.11 1.32 -0.09
N GLN A 34 -11.27 1.68 0.47
CA GLN A 34 -12.01 2.86 0.05
C GLN A 34 -11.22 4.14 0.30
N GLY A 35 -10.52 4.24 1.44
CA GLY A 35 -9.62 5.36 1.73
C GLY A 35 -8.45 5.45 0.74
N PHE A 36 -7.83 4.32 0.41
CA PHE A 36 -6.76 4.25 -0.59
C PHE A 36 -7.24 4.69 -1.98
N LEU A 37 -8.39 4.18 -2.44
CA LEU A 37 -9.01 4.60 -3.71
C LEU A 37 -9.40 6.08 -3.71
N SER A 38 -9.88 6.61 -2.59
CA SER A 38 -10.24 8.03 -2.46
C SER A 38 -9.01 8.93 -2.60
N LEU A 39 -7.86 8.52 -2.05
CA LEU A 39 -6.59 9.22 -2.25
C LEU A 39 -6.10 9.13 -3.70
N GLU A 40 -6.30 7.98 -4.36
CA GLU A 40 -5.99 7.80 -5.78
C GLU A 40 -6.83 8.71 -6.67
N MET A 41 -8.15 8.77 -6.44
CA MET A 41 -9.03 9.67 -7.17
C MET A 41 -8.74 11.15 -6.89
N ALA A 42 -8.29 11.48 -5.68
CA ALA A 42 -7.86 12.83 -5.34
C ALA A 42 -6.48 13.20 -5.94
N GLY A 43 -5.77 12.27 -6.58
CA GLY A 43 -4.45 12.50 -7.15
C GLY A 43 -3.39 12.82 -6.10
N VAL A 44 -3.56 12.34 -4.86
CA VAL A 44 -2.60 12.58 -3.77
C VAL A 44 -1.44 11.61 -3.93
N MET A 45 -0.30 12.12 -4.39
CA MET A 45 0.95 11.36 -4.48
C MET A 45 1.81 11.61 -3.26
N SER A 46 1.42 11.17 -2.06
CA SER A 46 2.27 11.19 -0.86
C SER A 46 3.08 9.90 -0.70
N VAL A 47 4.15 9.94 0.11
CA VAL A 47 4.99 8.76 0.47
C VAL A 47 4.19 7.74 1.29
N GLU A 48 3.22 8.24 2.04
CA GLU A 48 2.30 7.48 2.88
C GLU A 48 1.33 6.61 2.05
N CYS A 49 1.02 6.98 0.79
CA CYS A 49 0.17 6.19 -0.11
C CYS A 49 0.76 4.81 -0.42
N PRO A 50 1.99 4.67 -0.97
CA PRO A 50 2.61 3.37 -1.21
C PRO A 50 2.85 2.57 0.08
N GLU A 51 3.09 3.23 1.22
CA GLU A 51 3.16 2.54 2.52
C GLU A 51 1.82 1.91 2.91
N ALA A 52 0.73 2.67 2.80
CA ALA A 52 -0.62 2.18 3.05
C ALA A 52 -0.98 1.01 2.11
N GLY A 53 -0.64 1.12 0.82
CA GLY A 53 -0.87 0.07 -0.16
C GLY A 53 -0.07 -1.21 0.13
N LEU A 54 1.19 -1.07 0.59
CA LEU A 54 2.03 -2.21 0.99
C LEU A 54 1.43 -2.97 2.18
N LEU A 55 0.92 -2.24 3.19
CA LEU A 55 0.27 -2.82 4.36
C LEU A 55 -1.03 -3.55 3.98
N ILE A 56 -1.83 -3.01 3.05
CA ILE A 56 -3.04 -3.66 2.52
C ILE A 56 -2.67 -4.96 1.80
N SER A 57 -1.68 -4.91 0.89
CA SER A 57 -1.19 -6.10 0.18
C SER A 57 -0.74 -7.17 1.16
N LEU A 58 0.06 -6.81 2.18
CA LEU A 58 0.53 -7.76 3.18
C LEU A 58 -0.63 -8.43 3.95
N TYR A 59 -1.64 -7.66 4.34
CA TYR A 59 -2.84 -8.19 4.99
C TYR A 59 -3.60 -9.17 4.07
N GLU A 60 -3.79 -8.82 2.80
CA GLU A 60 -4.51 -9.66 1.84
C GLU A 60 -3.80 -10.99 1.58
N ILE A 61 -2.46 -11.00 1.56
CA ILE A 61 -1.64 -12.21 1.44
C ILE A 61 -1.79 -13.09 2.68
N ASN A 62 -1.70 -12.51 3.87
CA ASN A 62 -1.88 -13.25 5.13
C ASN A 62 -3.28 -13.87 5.27
N HIS A 63 -4.29 -13.29 4.64
CA HIS A 63 -5.66 -13.78 4.62
C HIS A 63 -6.05 -14.60 3.39
N ALA A 64 -5.08 -14.99 2.56
CA ALA A 64 -5.30 -15.77 1.34
C ALA A 64 -6.29 -15.14 0.34
N ILE A 65 -6.35 -13.79 0.29
CA ILE A 65 -7.18 -13.01 -0.64
C ILE A 65 -6.33 -12.62 -1.86
N TYR A 66 -5.82 -13.64 -2.56
CA TYR A 66 -4.86 -13.50 -3.66
C TYR A 66 -5.25 -12.54 -4.80
N PRO A 67 -6.49 -12.56 -5.37
CA PRO A 67 -6.84 -11.64 -6.45
C PRO A 67 -6.86 -10.18 -5.99
N SER A 68 -7.21 -9.94 -4.71
CA SER A 68 -7.19 -8.61 -4.12
C SER A 68 -5.75 -8.14 -3.90
N ALA A 69 -4.89 -9.02 -3.37
CA ALA A 69 -3.47 -8.75 -3.16
C ALA A 69 -2.75 -8.38 -4.47
N PHE A 70 -3.01 -9.12 -5.55
CA PHE A 70 -2.43 -8.85 -6.86
C PHE A 70 -2.80 -7.44 -7.37
N LEU A 71 -4.07 -7.04 -7.23
CA LEU A 71 -4.53 -5.71 -7.64
C LEU A 71 -3.90 -4.60 -6.79
N SER A 72 -3.80 -4.80 -5.47
CA SER A 72 -3.19 -3.85 -4.55
C SER A 72 -1.70 -3.66 -4.84
N VAL A 73 -0.95 -4.75 -5.10
CA VAL A 73 0.47 -4.69 -5.52
C VAL A 73 0.63 -3.99 -6.88
N GLY A 74 -0.28 -4.25 -7.81
CA GLY A 74 -0.32 -3.58 -9.12
C GLY A 74 -0.54 -2.06 -8.98
N ALA A 75 -1.45 -1.64 -8.11
CA ALA A 75 -1.67 -0.22 -7.82
C ALA A 75 -0.41 0.43 -7.24
N CYS A 76 0.22 -0.20 -6.23
CA CYS A 76 1.49 0.25 -5.66
C CYS A 76 2.62 0.36 -6.71
N THR A 77 2.67 -0.57 -7.67
CA THR A 77 3.65 -0.55 -8.76
C THR A 77 3.44 0.67 -9.66
N ARG A 78 2.20 0.97 -10.02
CA ARG A 78 1.85 2.16 -10.83
C ARG A 78 2.15 3.45 -10.07
N TYR A 79 1.90 3.48 -8.76
CA TYR A 79 2.29 4.59 -7.89
C TYR A 79 3.81 4.78 -7.84
N GLY A 80 4.59 3.71 -7.65
CA GLY A 80 6.05 3.77 -7.66
C GLY A 80 6.60 4.22 -9.02
N GLN A 81 5.97 3.79 -10.12
CA GLN A 81 6.28 4.28 -11.46
C GLN A 81 5.91 5.76 -11.64
N ALA A 82 4.79 6.23 -11.07
CA ALA A 82 4.35 7.62 -11.06
C ALA A 82 5.26 8.56 -10.25
N MET A 83 5.99 8.03 -9.28
CA MET A 83 6.99 8.76 -8.52
C MET A 83 8.40 8.69 -9.13
N GLY A 84 8.60 7.90 -10.20
CA GLY A 84 9.87 7.84 -10.92
C GLY A 84 10.83 6.72 -10.50
N PHE A 85 10.39 5.74 -9.69
CA PHE A 85 11.26 4.67 -9.18
C PHE A 85 11.46 3.48 -10.14
N GLY A 86 10.67 3.41 -11.22
CA GLY A 86 10.65 2.30 -12.19
C GLY A 86 11.65 2.36 -13.35
N GLY A 87 12.69 3.22 -13.29
CA GLY A 87 13.71 3.33 -14.33
C GLY A 87 13.49 4.48 -15.33
N PRO A 88 14.19 4.52 -16.48
CA PRO A 88 14.25 5.67 -17.37
C PRO A 88 12.89 6.08 -17.98
N ASN A 89 11.93 5.16 -18.05
CA ASN A 89 10.56 5.41 -18.52
C ASN A 89 9.53 5.66 -17.40
N ALA A 90 9.98 5.77 -16.13
CA ALA A 90 9.08 6.04 -15.02
C ALA A 90 8.57 7.49 -15.10
N LEU A 91 7.26 7.65 -14.90
CA LEU A 91 6.61 8.95 -14.79
C LEU A 91 7.21 9.68 -13.58
N LYS A 92 7.83 10.84 -13.77
CA LYS A 92 8.37 11.66 -12.68
C LYS A 92 7.37 12.74 -12.28
N LEU A 93 6.18 12.32 -11.83
CA LEU A 93 5.10 13.25 -11.52
C LEU A 93 5.33 14.04 -10.22
N ARG A 94 6.20 13.54 -9.33
CA ARG A 94 6.61 14.24 -8.10
C ARG A 94 8.11 14.13 -7.90
N ARG A 95 8.76 15.25 -7.59
CA ARG A 95 10.15 15.25 -7.10
C ARG A 95 10.13 15.12 -5.58
N PRO A 96 10.94 14.24 -4.97
CA PRO A 96 11.04 14.17 -3.52
C PRO A 96 11.54 15.52 -2.98
N TYR A 97 10.91 16.01 -1.93
CA TYR A 97 11.26 17.30 -1.33
C TYR A 97 12.52 17.14 -0.47
N ASN A 98 12.67 15.99 0.19
CA ASN A 98 13.83 15.66 1.04
C ASN A 98 14.51 14.34 0.69
N ARG A 99 15.78 14.22 1.08
CA ARG A 99 16.56 12.97 0.96
C ARG A 99 15.93 11.81 1.72
N SER A 100 15.28 12.09 2.86
CA SER A 100 14.56 11.09 3.66
C SER A 100 13.38 10.49 2.89
N GLU A 101 12.56 11.30 2.22
CA GLU A 101 11.45 10.81 1.40
C GLU A 101 11.94 9.97 0.21
N LEU A 102 13.08 10.34 -0.37
CA LEU A 102 13.71 9.56 -1.44
C LEU A 102 14.14 8.18 -0.93
N GLU A 103 14.76 8.12 0.26
CA GLU A 103 15.16 6.85 0.87
C GLU A 103 13.96 5.98 1.23
N GLU A 104 12.91 6.58 1.78
CA GLU A 104 11.67 5.91 2.16
C GLU A 104 10.96 5.34 0.93
N SER A 105 10.77 6.15 -0.09
CA SER A 105 10.16 5.71 -1.34
C SER A 105 11.00 4.64 -2.06
N ARG A 106 12.32 4.70 -1.96
CA ARG A 106 13.21 3.64 -2.48
C ARG A 106 13.02 2.33 -1.71
N ARG A 107 12.89 2.37 -0.38
CA ARG A 107 12.61 1.18 0.44
C ARG A 107 11.24 0.59 0.10
N LEU A 108 10.23 1.44 -0.05
CA LEU A 108 8.88 1.04 -0.46
C LEU A 108 8.88 0.40 -1.85
N TRP A 109 9.62 0.98 -2.80
CA TRP A 109 9.79 0.38 -4.13
C TRP A 109 10.40 -1.02 -4.06
N TRP A 110 11.47 -1.20 -3.30
CA TRP A 110 12.07 -2.53 -3.09
C TRP A 110 11.11 -3.51 -2.42
N ALA A 111 10.26 -3.04 -1.49
CA ALA A 111 9.24 -3.88 -0.87
C ALA A 111 8.16 -4.31 -1.88
N VAL A 112 7.71 -3.41 -2.75
CA VAL A 112 6.76 -3.73 -3.84
C VAL A 112 7.37 -4.74 -4.81
N VAL A 113 8.63 -4.55 -5.22
CA VAL A 113 9.35 -5.49 -6.08
C VAL A 113 9.48 -6.86 -5.41
N LEU A 114 9.82 -6.90 -4.11
CA LEU A 114 9.92 -8.14 -3.35
C LEU A 114 8.57 -8.88 -3.27
N LEU A 115 7.48 -8.15 -3.01
CA LEU A 115 6.12 -8.71 -3.00
C LEU A 115 5.68 -9.20 -4.39
N GLY A 116 6.02 -8.47 -5.46
CA GLY A 116 5.68 -8.85 -6.82
C GLY A 116 6.48 -10.05 -7.35
N ILE A 117 7.65 -10.33 -6.77
CA ILE A 117 8.46 -11.50 -7.09
C ILE A 117 7.99 -12.75 -6.34
N TYR A 118 7.26 -12.61 -5.23
CA TYR A 118 6.71 -13.75 -4.51
C TYR A 118 5.64 -14.45 -5.38
N PRO A 119 5.88 -15.71 -5.81
CA PRO A 119 4.89 -16.45 -6.58
C PRO A 119 3.72 -16.78 -5.65
N PHE A 120 2.54 -16.30 -6.04
CA PHE A 120 1.27 -16.76 -5.48
C PHE A 120 0.95 -18.18 -5.94
#